data_AF-A0A1C6KA05-F1
#
_entry.id   AF-A0A1C6KA05-F1
#
_cell.length_a   1.000
_cell.length_b   1.000
_cell.length_c   1.000
_cell.angle_alpha   90.00
_cell.angle_beta   90.00
_cell.angle_gamma   90.00
#
_symmetry.space_group_name_H-M   'P 1'
#
loop_
_entity.id
_entity.type
_entity.pdbx_description
1 polymer ?
#
loop_
_entity_poly.entity_id
_entity_poly.type
_entity_poly.pdbx_seq_one_letter_code
_entity_poly.pdbx_strand_id
1 'polypeptide(L)'
;MKNGILETIGSTLITGIGTLMGRLIGVNCIEDGILYFVHQPAKSGQQGDLASTVFIEDGKYYLYNPEIQKDDRFVSGALPGRGNIGAQTVTLGKRQSIDITPMFQQGANHDNTSFEITACQAGQVKLGSQQSSLVQISTSGRLLEVGQQRQSLGAYMDVQVSQDEVTILPTGNIKLDSLPIITVQTQGQGVMSAANIESPDGEEAVFPLTQQLLSSDLVNVSVTANVDTMGTKEFLTMQPLAHLIQTVDDETAARIAKAPILNRR
;
A
#
# COMPACT_ATOMS: atom_id res chain seq x y z
N MET A 1 -2.19 -21.75 24.54
CA MET A 1 -3.43 -21.07 24.09
C MET A 1 -3.24 -20.75 22.62
N LYS A 2 -4.18 -21.13 21.74
CA LYS A 2 -4.07 -20.83 20.31
C LYS A 2 -4.22 -19.33 20.14
N ASN A 3 -3.15 -18.64 19.77
CA ASN A 3 -3.18 -17.26 19.31
C ASN A 3 -4.21 -17.18 18.18
N GLY A 4 -5.01 -16.10 18.17
CA GLY A 4 -5.96 -15.85 17.08
C GLY A 4 -5.23 -15.96 15.75
N ILE A 5 -5.81 -16.68 14.80
CA ILE A 5 -5.28 -16.75 13.45
C ILE A 5 -5.47 -15.35 12.86
N LEU A 6 -4.37 -14.71 12.51
CA LEU A 6 -4.35 -13.48 11.74
C LEU A 6 -4.88 -13.79 10.35
N GLU A 7 -6.20 -13.65 10.14
CA GLU A 7 -6.81 -13.69 8.80
C GLU A 7 -6.62 -12.34 8.12
N THR A 8 -5.37 -11.94 7.91
CA THR A 8 -5.08 -10.70 7.20
C THR A 8 -4.97 -11.00 5.71
N ILE A 9 -5.99 -10.53 5.01
CA ILE A 9 -6.14 -10.68 3.58
C ILE A 9 -5.56 -9.41 2.96
N GLY A 10 -4.27 -9.38 2.66
CA GLY A 10 -3.71 -8.37 1.77
C GLY A 10 -3.37 -8.98 0.43
N SER A 11 -3.79 -8.37 -0.66
CA SER A 11 -3.28 -8.72 -1.98
C SER A 11 -2.77 -7.48 -2.70
N THR A 12 -1.53 -7.58 -3.15
CA THR A 12 -0.80 -6.50 -3.82
C THR A 12 -0.80 -6.76 -5.31
N LEU A 13 -1.35 -5.82 -6.07
CA LEU A 13 -1.19 -5.77 -7.52
C LEU A 13 -0.14 -4.72 -7.84
N ILE A 14 1.03 -5.18 -8.28
CA ILE A 14 2.05 -4.29 -8.85
C ILE A 14 1.64 -4.03 -10.31
N THR A 15 1.29 -2.79 -10.62
CA THR A 15 1.00 -2.37 -11.99
C THR A 15 1.92 -1.23 -12.40
N GLY A 16 2.30 -1.19 -13.67
CA GLY A 16 3.00 -0.02 -14.20
C GLY A 16 2.00 1.13 -14.39
N ILE A 17 2.41 2.37 -14.12
CA ILE A 17 1.62 3.57 -14.50
C ILE A 17 1.29 3.48 -16.01
N GLY A 18 2.28 3.17 -16.84
CA GLY A 18 2.09 2.96 -18.28
C GLY A 18 1.11 1.84 -18.63
N THR A 19 1.04 0.78 -17.82
CA THR A 19 0.06 -0.31 -18.00
C THR A 19 -1.35 0.14 -17.69
N LEU A 20 -1.55 0.93 -16.62
CA LEU A 20 -2.85 1.51 -16.29
C LEU A 20 -3.30 2.50 -17.36
N MET A 21 -2.43 3.46 -17.68
CA MET A 21 -2.72 4.49 -18.68
C MET A 21 -2.98 3.88 -20.06
N GLY A 22 -2.19 2.87 -20.46
CA GLY A 22 -2.37 2.17 -21.73
C GLY A 22 -3.73 1.49 -21.88
N ARG A 23 -4.33 1.01 -20.79
CA ARG A 23 -5.68 0.42 -20.79
C ARG A 23 -6.80 1.45 -20.76
N LEU A 24 -6.48 2.68 -20.37
CA LEU A 24 -7.41 3.80 -20.30
C LEU A 24 -7.29 4.74 -21.50
N ILE A 25 -6.52 4.38 -22.54
CA ILE A 25 -6.45 5.17 -23.77
C ILE A 25 -7.84 5.27 -24.40
N GLY A 26 -8.28 6.51 -24.65
CA GLY A 26 -9.58 6.81 -25.27
C GLY A 26 -10.76 6.85 -24.29
N VAL A 27 -10.52 6.60 -23.00
CA VAL A 27 -11.52 6.74 -21.93
C VAL A 27 -11.49 8.19 -21.43
N ASN A 28 -12.64 8.86 -21.40
CA ASN A 28 -12.78 10.25 -20.93
C ASN A 28 -13.71 10.38 -19.72
N CYS A 29 -14.59 9.41 -19.51
CA CYS A 29 -15.55 9.38 -18.41
C CYS A 29 -15.76 7.94 -17.91
N ILE A 30 -16.47 7.80 -16.79
CA ILE A 30 -16.79 6.50 -16.20
C ILE A 30 -17.50 5.58 -17.21
N GLU A 31 -18.41 6.11 -18.01
CA GLU A 31 -19.21 5.34 -18.97
C GLU A 31 -18.38 4.71 -20.10
N ASP A 32 -17.24 5.31 -20.47
CA ASP A 32 -16.35 4.76 -21.49
C ASP A 32 -15.64 3.49 -20.99
N GLY A 33 -15.46 3.37 -19.67
CA GLY A 33 -15.01 2.17 -19.01
C GLY A 33 -14.06 2.41 -17.83
N ILE A 34 -13.89 1.35 -17.05
CA ILE A 34 -13.09 1.36 -15.82
C ILE A 34 -12.10 0.19 -15.80
N LEU A 35 -11.08 0.30 -14.95
CA LEU A 35 -10.25 -0.82 -14.56
C LEU A 35 -10.71 -1.33 -13.20
N TYR A 36 -11.14 -2.59 -13.15
CA TYR A 36 -11.61 -3.24 -11.93
C TYR A 36 -10.65 -4.34 -11.52
N PHE A 37 -10.05 -4.24 -10.35
CA PHE A 37 -9.06 -5.19 -9.86
C PHE A 37 -9.64 -6.00 -8.72
N VAL A 38 -9.68 -7.32 -8.89
CA VAL A 38 -9.99 -8.26 -7.82
C VAL A 38 -8.71 -8.60 -7.08
N HIS A 39 -8.74 -8.39 -5.77
CA HIS A 39 -7.68 -8.65 -4.83
C HIS A 39 -7.97 -9.97 -4.13
N GLN A 40 -7.40 -11.08 -4.62
CA GLN A 40 -7.68 -12.41 -4.08
C GLN A 40 -6.99 -12.62 -2.72
N PRO A 41 -7.68 -13.23 -1.73
CA PRO A 41 -7.03 -13.62 -0.49
C PRO A 41 -5.96 -14.69 -0.66
N ALA A 42 -4.88 -14.56 0.10
CA ALA A 42 -3.98 -15.67 0.38
C ALA A 42 -4.69 -16.69 1.30
N LYS A 43 -5.56 -17.54 0.72
CA LYS A 43 -6.19 -18.72 1.33
C LYS A 43 -7.07 -18.49 2.59
N SER A 44 -8.38 -18.31 2.40
CA SER A 44 -9.45 -19.08 3.11
C SER A 44 -10.82 -18.61 2.61
N GLY A 45 -11.75 -19.56 2.49
CA GLY A 45 -13.07 -19.35 1.87
C GLY A 45 -14.08 -18.56 2.72
N GLN A 46 -13.86 -17.26 2.92
CA GLN A 46 -14.92 -16.34 3.40
C GLN A 46 -15.13 -15.10 2.51
N GLN A 47 -16.41 -14.90 2.23
CA GLN A 47 -17.19 -13.80 1.64
C GLN A 47 -16.50 -12.50 1.16
N GLY A 48 -16.51 -12.36 -0.16
CA GLY A 48 -16.39 -11.11 -0.90
C GLY A 48 -14.97 -10.84 -1.36
N ASP A 49 -14.77 -10.87 -2.68
CA ASP A 49 -13.55 -10.39 -3.31
C ASP A 49 -13.25 -8.97 -2.84
N LEU A 50 -12.06 -8.72 -2.27
CA LEU A 50 -11.59 -7.35 -2.10
C LEU A 50 -11.40 -6.76 -3.50
N ALA A 51 -11.76 -5.51 -3.69
CA ALA A 51 -11.69 -4.89 -5.00
C ALA A 51 -11.16 -3.47 -4.92
N SER A 52 -10.51 -3.03 -6.00
CA SER A 52 -10.21 -1.62 -6.24
C SER A 52 -10.64 -1.26 -7.66
N THR A 53 -10.92 0.02 -7.88
CA THR A 53 -11.28 0.53 -9.20
C THR A 53 -10.43 1.74 -9.54
N VAL A 54 -9.99 1.81 -10.80
CA VAL A 54 -9.45 3.03 -11.39
C VAL A 54 -10.39 3.49 -12.50
N PHE A 55 -10.82 4.74 -12.44
CA PHE A 55 -11.70 5.35 -13.44
C PHE A 55 -11.21 6.75 -13.83
N ILE A 56 -11.77 7.28 -14.92
CA ILE A 56 -11.54 8.65 -15.37
C ILE A 56 -12.84 9.44 -15.26
N GLU A 57 -12.76 10.65 -14.74
CA GLU A 57 -13.83 11.64 -14.80
C GLU A 57 -13.17 13.02 -14.94
N ASP A 58 -13.73 13.90 -15.79
CA ASP A 58 -13.21 15.26 -16.02
C ASP A 58 -11.70 15.32 -16.35
N GLY A 59 -11.20 14.32 -17.08
CA GLY A 59 -9.79 14.23 -17.49
C GLY A 59 -8.82 13.88 -16.35
N LYS A 60 -9.34 13.44 -15.19
CA LYS A 60 -8.56 13.03 -14.02
C LYS A 60 -8.73 11.56 -13.74
N TYR A 61 -7.65 10.95 -13.24
CA TYR A 61 -7.61 9.54 -12.85
C TYR A 61 -7.92 9.42 -11.36
N TYR A 62 -8.84 8.54 -11.01
CA TYR A 62 -9.24 8.29 -9.63
C TYR A 62 -8.96 6.86 -9.22
N LEU A 63 -8.36 6.67 -8.04
CA LEU A 63 -8.39 5.39 -7.33
C LEU A 63 -9.61 5.38 -6.41
N TYR A 64 -10.35 4.28 -6.39
CA TYR A 64 -11.59 4.12 -5.62
C TYR A 64 -11.66 2.79 -4.89
N ASN A 65 -12.12 2.85 -3.63
CA ASN A 65 -12.51 1.68 -2.84
C ASN A 65 -14.04 1.44 -3.00
N PRO A 66 -14.47 0.41 -3.76
CA PRO A 66 -15.88 0.12 -4.01
C PRO A 66 -16.61 -0.55 -2.84
N GLU A 67 -15.95 -0.77 -1.69
CA GLU A 67 -16.58 -1.41 -0.55
C GLU A 67 -17.81 -0.61 -0.07
N ILE A 68 -18.88 -1.34 0.26
CA ILE A 68 -20.17 -0.81 0.70
C ILE A 68 -20.64 -1.38 2.04
N GLN A 69 -20.13 -2.55 2.43
CA GLN A 69 -20.63 -3.30 3.58
C GLN A 69 -19.79 -3.11 4.85
N LYS A 70 -18.49 -2.82 4.74
CA LYS A 70 -17.60 -2.83 5.91
C LYS A 70 -16.63 -1.65 5.95
N ASP A 71 -16.48 -1.06 7.13
CA ASP A 71 -15.56 0.05 7.40
C ASP A 71 -14.13 -0.43 7.74
N ASP A 72 -13.91 -1.74 7.74
CA ASP A 72 -12.64 -2.40 8.03
C ASP A 72 -11.87 -2.81 6.75
N ARG A 73 -12.36 -2.48 5.56
CA ARG A 73 -11.72 -2.82 4.28
C ARG A 73 -11.17 -1.57 3.61
N PHE A 74 -9.90 -1.65 3.23
CA PHE A 74 -9.15 -0.53 2.69
C PHE A 74 -8.53 -0.88 1.35
N VAL A 75 -8.44 0.13 0.49
CA VAL A 75 -7.62 0.10 -0.73
C VAL A 75 -6.52 1.13 -0.57
N SER A 76 -5.27 0.71 -0.73
CA SER A 76 -4.11 1.60 -0.75
C SER A 76 -3.49 1.67 -2.13
N GLY A 77 -3.14 2.87 -2.57
CA GLY A 77 -2.30 3.13 -3.73
C GLY A 77 -0.95 3.66 -3.26
N ALA A 78 0.14 3.09 -3.75
CA ALA A 78 1.49 3.51 -3.40
C ALA A 78 2.34 3.80 -4.64
N LEU A 79 3.03 4.94 -4.63
CA LEU A 79 4.17 5.22 -5.49
C LEU A 79 5.44 5.07 -4.65
N PRO A 80 6.34 4.13 -5.00
CA PRO A 80 7.63 4.03 -4.31
C PRO A 80 8.40 5.33 -4.47
N GLY A 81 9.21 5.68 -3.47
CA GLY A 81 10.13 6.81 -3.59
C GLY A 81 11.15 6.56 -4.70
N ARG A 82 11.56 7.61 -5.41
CA ARG A 82 12.65 7.58 -6.40
C ARG A 82 13.36 8.93 -6.46
N GLY A 83 14.68 8.91 -6.24
CA GLY A 83 15.49 10.12 -6.21
C GLY A 83 15.00 11.09 -5.13
N ASN A 84 14.75 12.35 -5.48
CA ASN A 84 14.29 13.37 -4.53
C ASN A 84 12.78 13.31 -4.22
N ILE A 85 12.03 12.38 -4.82
CA ILE A 85 10.64 12.14 -4.45
C ILE A 85 10.58 11.02 -3.42
N GLY A 86 10.14 11.36 -2.21
CA GLY A 86 9.81 10.37 -1.19
C GLY A 86 8.64 9.47 -1.61
N ALA A 87 8.54 8.30 -1.01
CA ALA A 87 7.42 7.40 -1.26
C ALA A 87 6.08 8.07 -0.91
N GLN A 88 5.07 7.83 -1.74
CA GLN A 88 3.73 8.34 -1.52
C GLN A 88 2.78 7.17 -1.33
N THR A 89 1.94 7.25 -0.31
CA THR A 89 0.88 6.28 -0.07
C THR A 89 -0.41 7.02 0.17
N VAL A 90 -1.48 6.48 -0.40
CA VAL A 90 -2.85 6.83 -0.03
C VAL A 90 -3.59 5.55 0.34
N THR A 91 -4.43 5.59 1.37
CA THR A 91 -5.31 4.53 1.82
C THR A 91 -6.74 5.05 1.90
N LEU A 92 -7.65 4.35 1.27
CA LEU A 92 -9.05 4.70 1.08
C LEU A 92 -9.92 3.75 1.89
N GLY A 93 -10.74 4.31 2.77
CA GLY A 93 -11.83 3.59 3.43
C GLY A 93 -13.04 3.38 2.52
N LYS A 94 -14.14 2.95 3.12
CA LYS A 94 -15.42 2.68 2.46
C LYS A 94 -15.86 3.83 1.55
N ARG A 95 -16.14 3.53 0.28
CA ARG A 95 -16.60 4.47 -0.76
C ARG A 95 -15.78 5.75 -0.87
N GLN A 96 -14.49 5.66 -0.59
CA GLN A 96 -13.59 6.80 -0.75
C GLN A 96 -12.83 6.70 -2.07
N SER A 97 -12.55 7.86 -2.65
CA SER A 97 -11.72 8.02 -3.84
C SER A 97 -10.71 9.15 -3.65
N ILE A 98 -9.68 9.13 -4.50
CA ILE A 98 -8.70 10.20 -4.59
C ILE A 98 -8.26 10.38 -6.04
N ASP A 99 -8.04 11.63 -6.44
CA ASP A 99 -7.39 12.00 -7.70
C ASP A 99 -5.90 11.61 -7.64
N ILE A 100 -5.53 10.56 -8.37
CA ILE A 100 -4.15 10.06 -8.48
C ILE A 100 -3.39 10.67 -9.67
N THR A 101 -4.00 11.61 -10.40
CA THR A 101 -3.35 12.30 -11.52
C THR A 101 -2.05 13.00 -11.11
N PRO A 102 -2.00 13.76 -9.99
CA PRO A 102 -0.76 14.42 -9.56
C PRO A 102 0.34 13.40 -9.22
N MET A 103 -0.04 12.28 -8.60
CA MET A 103 0.86 11.16 -8.28
C MET A 103 1.48 10.61 -9.58
N PHE A 104 0.66 10.31 -10.59
CA PHE A 104 1.15 9.79 -11.87
C PHE A 104 2.04 10.77 -12.63
N GLN A 105 1.68 12.06 -12.64
CA GLN A 105 2.51 13.10 -13.25
C GLN A 105 3.87 13.21 -12.55
N GLN A 106 3.89 13.22 -11.22
CA GLN A 106 5.11 13.29 -10.43
C GLN A 106 6.00 12.06 -10.66
N GLY A 107 5.40 10.87 -10.72
CA GLY A 107 6.10 9.62 -11.03
C GLY A 107 6.72 9.66 -12.42
N ALA A 108 5.94 10.03 -13.45
CA ALA A 108 6.42 10.15 -14.82
C ALA A 108 7.59 11.14 -14.97
N ASN A 109 7.54 12.29 -14.29
CA ASN A 109 8.59 13.31 -14.33
C ASN A 109 9.94 12.84 -13.76
N HIS A 110 9.97 11.74 -13.02
CA HIS A 110 11.17 11.20 -12.37
C HIS A 110 11.41 9.74 -12.77
N ASP A 111 10.92 9.36 -13.94
CA ASP A 111 11.01 8.02 -14.52
C ASP A 111 10.43 6.91 -13.61
N ASN A 112 9.66 7.24 -12.58
CA ASN A 112 9.05 6.25 -11.71
C ASN A 112 7.79 5.68 -12.37
N THR A 113 7.89 4.46 -12.87
CA THR A 113 6.81 3.80 -13.60
C THR A 113 6.00 2.84 -12.74
N SER A 114 6.31 2.66 -11.46
CA SER A 114 5.67 1.65 -10.62
C SER A 114 4.58 2.27 -9.77
N PHE A 115 3.39 1.65 -9.79
CA PHE A 115 2.28 1.98 -8.92
C PHE A 115 1.71 0.69 -8.33
N GLU A 116 1.69 0.61 -7.01
CA GLU A 116 1.22 -0.58 -6.31
C GLU A 116 -0.20 -0.30 -5.79
N ILE A 117 -1.13 -1.20 -6.08
CA ILE A 117 -2.48 -1.15 -5.52
C ILE A 117 -2.64 -2.36 -4.61
N THR A 118 -2.92 -2.11 -3.35
CA THR A 118 -3.12 -3.15 -2.35
C THR A 118 -4.51 -3.01 -1.76
N ALA A 119 -5.25 -4.09 -1.62
CA ALA A 119 -6.47 -4.09 -0.82
C ALA A 119 -6.26 -4.96 0.41
N CYS A 120 -6.77 -4.51 1.54
CA CYS A 120 -6.71 -5.24 2.80
C CYS A 120 -8.03 -5.18 3.57
N GLN A 121 -8.27 -6.20 4.38
CA GLN A 121 -9.29 -6.16 5.44
C GLN A 121 -8.58 -6.15 6.79
N ALA A 122 -9.02 -5.30 7.72
CA ALA A 122 -8.50 -5.30 9.06
C ALA A 122 -8.85 -6.62 9.75
N GLY A 123 -7.84 -7.25 10.35
CA GLY A 123 -7.99 -8.39 11.23
C GLY A 123 -8.15 -7.94 12.67
N GLN A 124 -9.01 -8.61 13.44
CA GLN A 124 -9.00 -8.42 14.89
C GLN A 124 -7.94 -9.33 15.52
N VAL A 125 -7.04 -8.73 16.31
CA VAL A 125 -6.04 -9.45 17.08
C VAL A 125 -6.23 -9.17 18.56
N LYS A 126 -5.94 -10.18 19.39
CA LYS A 126 -5.93 -10.03 20.83
C LYS A 126 -4.49 -9.87 21.31
N LEU A 127 -4.08 -8.63 21.54
CA LEU A 127 -2.80 -8.30 22.20
C LEU A 127 -3.07 -8.23 23.71
N GLY A 128 -2.74 -9.30 24.44
CA GLY A 128 -3.03 -9.41 25.88
C GLY A 128 -4.53 -9.47 26.19
N SER A 129 -5.06 -8.47 26.92
CA SER A 129 -6.49 -8.35 27.26
C SER A 129 -7.30 -7.46 26.31
N GLN A 130 -6.64 -6.77 25.38
CA GLN A 130 -7.28 -5.82 24.48
C GLN A 130 -7.46 -6.41 23.07
N GLN A 131 -8.61 -6.11 22.46
CA GLN A 131 -8.80 -6.31 21.02
C GLN A 131 -8.21 -5.11 20.29
N SER A 132 -7.32 -5.38 19.34
CA SER A 132 -6.72 -4.42 18.44
C SER A 132 -7.13 -4.72 17.00
N SER A 133 -7.21 -3.69 16.16
CA SER A 133 -7.50 -3.82 14.73
C SER A 133 -6.20 -3.66 13.94
N LEU A 134 -5.71 -4.77 13.40
CA LEU A 134 -4.51 -4.77 12.56
C LEU A 134 -4.90 -4.59 11.10
N VAL A 135 -4.15 -3.72 10.41
CA VAL A 135 -4.24 -3.52 8.97
C VAL A 135 -2.93 -3.96 8.34
N GLN A 136 -2.98 -4.70 7.24
CA GLN A 136 -1.78 -4.97 6.47
C GLN A 136 -1.58 -3.91 5.40
N ILE A 137 -0.45 -3.23 5.46
CA ILE A 137 -0.03 -2.26 4.47
C ILE A 137 1.18 -2.82 3.71
N SER A 138 1.21 -2.55 2.41
CA SER A 138 2.40 -2.78 1.60
C SER A 138 2.97 -1.44 1.18
N THR A 139 4.29 -1.31 1.27
CA THR A 139 4.99 -0.11 0.84
C THR A 139 6.40 -0.45 0.40
N SER A 140 6.96 0.41 -0.43
CA SER A 140 8.27 0.18 -1.04
C SER A 140 9.01 1.49 -1.25
N GLY A 141 10.33 1.39 -1.29
CA GLY A 141 11.27 2.48 -1.51
C GLY A 141 12.33 2.00 -2.48
N ARG A 142 12.71 2.85 -3.43
CA ARG A 142 13.71 2.51 -4.45
C ARG A 142 14.90 3.43 -4.35
N LEU A 143 16.08 2.85 -4.58
CA LEU A 143 17.36 3.55 -4.58
C LEU A 143 17.62 4.30 -3.27
N LEU A 144 17.30 3.65 -2.15
CA LEU A 144 17.57 4.13 -0.81
C LEU A 144 19.07 4.05 -0.56
N GLU A 145 19.65 5.15 -0.08
CA GLU A 145 21.07 5.20 0.26
C GLU A 145 21.35 4.39 1.53
N VAL A 146 22.48 3.68 1.55
CA VAL A 146 22.98 2.99 2.75
C VAL A 146 23.63 4.00 3.69
N GLY A 147 23.03 4.19 4.86
CA GLY A 147 23.51 5.07 5.91
C GLY A 147 22.53 5.16 7.08
N GLN A 148 22.95 5.87 8.13
CA GLN A 148 22.14 6.04 9.35
C GLN A 148 20.95 7.00 9.18
N GLN A 149 20.63 7.42 7.95
CA GLN A 149 19.56 8.37 7.68
C GLN A 149 18.24 7.65 7.44
N ARG A 150 17.22 8.08 8.17
CA ARG A 150 15.85 7.63 8.02
C ARG A 150 15.23 8.21 6.75
N GLN A 151 14.64 7.34 5.95
CA GLN A 151 13.99 7.67 4.68
C GLN A 151 12.53 7.21 4.73
N SER A 152 11.60 7.98 4.18
CA SER A 152 10.19 7.61 4.20
C SER A 152 9.92 6.42 3.28
N LEU A 153 9.21 5.43 3.82
CA LEU A 153 8.67 4.28 3.12
C LEU A 153 7.14 4.44 3.06
N GLY A 154 6.68 5.59 2.57
CA GLY A 154 5.26 5.91 2.38
C GLY A 154 4.67 6.69 3.54
N ALA A 155 3.35 6.65 3.67
CA ALA A 155 2.64 7.48 4.66
C ALA A 155 2.77 7.02 6.11
N TYR A 156 3.13 5.76 6.34
CA TYR A 156 2.95 5.09 7.63
C TYR A 156 4.23 4.48 8.21
N MET A 157 5.28 4.41 7.40
CA MET A 157 6.54 3.79 7.79
C MET A 157 7.71 4.56 7.23
N ASP A 158 8.80 4.51 7.98
CA ASP A 158 10.13 4.90 7.57
C ASP A 158 11.03 3.67 7.52
N VAL A 159 12.14 3.82 6.80
CA VAL A 159 13.20 2.83 6.70
C VAL A 159 14.54 3.47 7.01
N GLN A 160 15.38 2.74 7.73
CA GLN A 160 16.79 3.05 7.93
C GLN A 160 17.61 1.88 7.41
N VAL A 161 18.51 2.16 6.47
CA VAL A 161 19.32 1.13 5.81
C VAL A 161 20.75 1.27 6.30
N SER A 162 21.16 0.40 7.21
CA SER A 162 22.55 0.30 7.66
C SER A 162 23.32 -0.73 6.83
N GLN A 163 24.64 -0.81 7.05
CA GLN A 163 25.47 -1.78 6.34
C GLN A 163 25.06 -3.24 6.62
N ASP A 164 24.63 -3.53 7.85
CA ASP A 164 24.36 -4.90 8.31
C ASP A 164 22.87 -5.21 8.48
N GLU A 165 21.99 -4.22 8.41
CA GLU A 165 20.58 -4.37 8.71
C GLU A 165 19.70 -3.32 8.04
N VAL A 166 18.42 -3.65 7.89
CA VAL A 166 17.36 -2.73 7.50
C VAL A 166 16.34 -2.65 8.62
N THR A 167 16.14 -1.46 9.16
CA THR A 167 15.18 -1.19 10.24
C THR A 167 13.95 -0.51 9.68
N ILE A 168 12.78 -1.06 9.95
CA ILE A 168 11.48 -0.50 9.59
C ILE A 168 10.85 0.10 10.83
N LEU A 169 10.43 1.36 10.73
CA LEU A 169 9.91 2.12 11.86
C LEU A 169 8.53 2.67 11.48
N PRO A 170 7.49 2.52 12.32
CA PRO A 170 6.21 3.16 12.06
C PRO A 170 6.31 4.67 12.30
N THR A 171 5.41 5.42 11.67
CA THR A 171 5.31 6.88 11.83
C THR A 171 4.13 7.27 12.70
N GLY A 172 4.29 8.33 13.50
CA GLY A 172 3.23 8.86 14.36
C GLY A 172 2.83 7.87 15.46
N ASN A 173 1.53 7.65 15.63
CA ASN A 173 0.99 6.77 16.69
C ASN A 173 0.79 5.32 16.24
N ILE A 174 1.17 4.96 15.01
CA ILE A 174 1.02 3.60 14.48
C ILE A 174 1.98 2.67 15.20
N LYS A 175 1.52 1.44 15.50
CA LYS A 175 2.40 0.39 16.01
C LYS A 175 2.60 -0.69 14.97
N LEU A 176 3.85 -1.09 14.79
CA LEU A 176 4.22 -2.19 13.91
C LEU A 176 4.09 -3.51 14.68
N ASP A 177 3.18 -4.39 14.27
CA ASP A 177 3.07 -5.73 14.89
C ASP A 177 4.14 -6.67 14.32
N SER A 178 4.19 -6.75 12.99
CA SER A 178 5.09 -7.67 12.28
C SER A 178 5.30 -7.28 10.83
N LEU A 179 6.37 -7.80 10.24
CA LEU A 179 6.63 -7.81 8.80
C LEU A 179 6.43 -9.23 8.27
N PRO A 180 5.22 -9.59 7.79
CA PRO A 180 4.99 -10.84 7.07
C PRO A 180 6.00 -11.09 5.95
N ILE A 181 6.37 -10.03 5.21
CA ILE A 181 7.37 -10.10 4.15
C ILE A 181 8.19 -8.82 4.16
N ILE A 182 9.51 -8.96 4.15
CA ILE A 182 10.43 -7.91 3.75
C ILE A 182 11.30 -8.42 2.60
N THR A 183 11.58 -7.54 1.65
CA THR A 183 12.47 -7.79 0.53
C THR A 183 13.43 -6.62 0.41
N VAL A 184 14.72 -6.93 0.34
CA VAL A 184 15.81 -5.97 0.12
C VAL A 184 16.57 -6.40 -1.11
N GLN A 185 16.63 -5.52 -2.10
CA GLN A 185 17.34 -5.76 -3.36
C GLN A 185 18.40 -4.69 -3.55
N THR A 186 19.64 -5.11 -3.75
CA THR A 186 20.75 -4.21 -4.07
C THR A 186 20.93 -4.14 -5.59
N GLN A 187 21.50 -3.05 -6.09
CA GLN A 187 21.92 -2.99 -7.50
C GLN A 187 23.11 -3.93 -7.75
N GLY A 188 22.83 -5.19 -8.08
CA GLY A 188 23.82 -6.16 -8.55
C GLY A 188 24.10 -7.35 -7.63
N GLN A 189 23.55 -7.39 -6.41
CA GLN A 189 23.76 -8.50 -5.46
C GLN A 189 22.42 -9.09 -4.98
N GLY A 190 21.72 -9.76 -5.89
CA GLY A 190 20.57 -10.61 -5.56
C GLY A 190 19.40 -9.94 -4.83
N VAL A 191 18.43 -10.76 -4.42
CA VAL A 191 17.27 -10.35 -3.64
C VAL A 191 17.36 -11.08 -2.30
N MET A 192 17.41 -10.32 -1.21
CA MET A 192 17.28 -10.85 0.15
C MET A 192 15.82 -10.73 0.58
N SER A 193 15.26 -11.78 1.17
CA SER A 193 13.91 -11.75 1.69
C SER A 193 13.81 -12.52 3.00
N ALA A 194 12.99 -12.01 3.90
CA ALA A 194 12.60 -12.69 5.11
C ALA A 194 11.09 -12.57 5.31
N ALA A 195 10.55 -13.49 6.10
CA ALA A 195 9.15 -13.53 6.44
C ALA A 195 8.96 -13.59 7.95
N ASN A 196 7.86 -13.01 8.42
CA ASN A 196 7.44 -13.00 9.81
C ASN A 196 8.47 -12.43 10.79
N ILE A 197 8.99 -11.24 10.50
CA ILE A 197 9.80 -10.48 11.47
C ILE A 197 8.84 -9.84 12.47
N GLU A 198 9.01 -10.12 13.75
CA GLU A 198 8.19 -9.54 14.82
C GLU A 198 8.73 -8.16 15.24
N SER A 199 7.84 -7.29 15.73
CA SER A 199 8.19 -6.02 16.38
C SER A 199 7.69 -6.08 17.83
N PRO A 200 8.56 -6.47 18.79
CA PRO A 200 8.17 -6.83 20.15
C PRO A 200 7.39 -5.74 20.92
N ASP A 201 7.71 -4.47 20.67
CA ASP A 201 7.13 -3.32 21.38
C ASP A 201 6.26 -2.43 20.49
N GLY A 202 6.14 -2.76 19.20
CA GLY A 202 5.42 -1.91 18.25
C GLY A 202 6.27 -0.80 17.62
N GLU A 203 7.52 -0.62 18.04
CA GLU A 203 8.33 0.56 17.73
C GLU A 203 9.26 0.37 16.52
N GLU A 204 9.74 -0.85 16.26
CA GLU A 204 10.58 -1.15 15.11
C GLU A 204 10.61 -2.64 14.80
N ALA A 205 10.89 -2.97 13.54
CA ALA A 205 11.27 -4.31 13.12
C ALA A 205 12.62 -4.25 12.41
N VAL A 206 13.55 -5.07 12.87
CA VAL A 206 14.92 -5.12 12.35
C VAL A 206 15.11 -6.36 11.49
N PHE A 207 15.51 -6.17 10.24
CA PHE A 207 15.89 -7.22 9.32
C PHE A 207 17.42 -7.29 9.18
N PRO A 208 18.09 -8.28 9.79
CA PRO A 208 19.52 -8.46 9.60
C PRO A 208 19.81 -8.93 8.17
N LEU A 209 20.75 -8.26 7.51
CA LEU A 209 21.18 -8.61 6.17
C LEU A 209 22.13 -9.81 6.23
N THR A 210 21.98 -10.74 5.30
CA THR A 210 22.87 -11.90 5.17
C THR A 210 24.22 -11.54 4.55
N GLN A 211 24.30 -10.35 3.92
CA GLN A 211 25.50 -9.78 3.35
C GLN A 211 25.57 -8.30 3.69
N GLN A 212 26.76 -7.87 4.10
CA GLN A 212 27.04 -6.47 4.40
C GLN A 212 27.00 -5.61 3.14
N LEU A 213 26.29 -4.49 3.21
CA LEU A 213 26.21 -3.47 2.17
C LEU A 213 27.37 -2.48 2.28
N LEU A 214 27.75 -1.90 1.16
CA LEU A 214 28.67 -0.77 1.11
C LEU A 214 27.88 0.53 1.29
N SER A 215 28.50 1.54 1.90
CA SER A 215 27.88 2.86 2.05
C SER A 215 27.58 3.56 0.72
N SER A 216 28.16 3.11 -0.39
CA SER A 216 27.86 3.59 -1.73
C SER A 216 26.71 2.84 -2.41
N ASP A 217 26.19 1.79 -1.80
CA ASP A 217 25.13 0.98 -2.41
C ASP A 217 23.79 1.71 -2.37
N LEU A 218 22.97 1.42 -3.38
CA LEU A 218 21.58 1.83 -3.45
C LEU A 218 20.70 0.60 -3.37
N VAL A 219 19.73 0.61 -2.46
CA VAL A 219 18.86 -0.53 -2.21
C VAL A 219 17.39 -0.22 -2.48
N ASN A 220 16.67 -1.22 -2.95
CA ASN A 220 15.22 -1.20 -2.99
C ASN A 220 14.71 -2.02 -1.82
N VAL A 221 13.86 -1.43 -1.01
CA VAL A 221 13.20 -2.10 0.12
C VAL A 221 11.71 -2.20 -0.21
N SER A 222 11.13 -3.36 -0.02
CA SER A 222 9.68 -3.58 -0.13
C SER A 222 9.23 -4.36 1.09
N VAL A 223 8.18 -3.88 1.74
CA VAL A 223 7.65 -4.49 2.96
C VAL A 223 6.15 -4.67 2.84
N THR A 224 5.69 -5.77 3.41
CA THR A 224 4.32 -5.98 3.83
C THR A 224 4.35 -6.02 5.34
N ALA A 225 3.62 -5.11 5.98
CA ALA A 225 3.62 -4.91 7.42
C ALA A 225 2.21 -5.01 7.97
N ASN A 226 2.05 -5.70 9.09
CA ASN A 226 0.85 -5.63 9.92
C ASN A 226 1.02 -4.48 10.89
N VAL A 227 0.10 -3.52 10.87
CA VAL A 227 0.13 -2.35 11.75
C VAL A 227 -1.14 -2.23 12.56
N ASP A 228 -1.00 -1.91 13.84
CA ASP A 228 -2.12 -1.48 14.67
C ASP A 228 -2.49 -0.06 14.28
N THR A 229 -3.74 0.10 13.86
CA THR A 229 -4.26 1.40 13.44
C THR A 229 -4.63 2.30 14.62
N MET A 230 -4.73 1.76 15.85
CA MET A 230 -5.24 2.42 17.07
C MET A 230 -6.68 2.99 16.96
N GLY A 231 -7.21 3.08 15.73
CA GLY A 231 -8.54 3.50 15.32
C GLY A 231 -8.55 3.84 13.82
N THR A 232 -9.44 3.19 13.05
CA THR A 232 -9.52 3.35 11.58
C THR A 232 -9.57 4.80 11.10
N LYS A 233 -10.35 5.65 11.79
CA LYS A 233 -10.51 7.05 11.41
C LYS A 233 -9.20 7.83 11.55
N GLU A 234 -8.45 7.61 12.63
CA GLU A 234 -7.17 8.28 12.86
C GLU A 234 -6.15 7.84 11.80
N PHE A 235 -6.04 6.53 11.58
CA PHE A 235 -5.18 5.94 10.54
C PHE A 235 -5.42 6.52 9.14
N LEU A 236 -6.68 6.67 8.73
CA LEU A 236 -7.03 7.28 7.44
C LEU A 236 -6.74 8.78 7.38
N THR A 237 -6.61 9.48 8.50
CA THR A 237 -6.30 10.92 8.53
C THR A 237 -4.81 11.23 8.67
N MET A 238 -3.98 10.26 9.08
CA MET A 238 -2.53 10.46 9.28
C MET A 238 -1.75 10.59 7.98
N GLN A 239 -2.28 10.06 6.88
CA GLN A 239 -1.63 10.10 5.58
C GLN A 239 -1.58 11.54 5.00
N PRO A 240 -0.47 11.93 4.33
CA PRO A 240 -0.30 13.29 3.80
C PRO A 240 -1.43 13.75 2.86
N LEU A 241 -2.01 12.80 2.11
CA LEU A 241 -3.02 13.08 1.10
C LEU A 241 -4.47 12.97 1.63
N ALA A 242 -4.67 12.83 2.95
CA ALA A 242 -6.00 12.64 3.54
C ALA A 242 -6.99 13.75 3.17
N HIS A 243 -6.52 14.99 3.08
CA HIS A 243 -7.32 16.16 2.74
C HIS A 243 -7.83 16.19 1.29
N LEU A 244 -7.30 15.33 0.41
CA LEU A 244 -7.73 15.18 -0.98
C LEU A 244 -8.69 14.00 -1.18
N ILE A 245 -8.91 13.18 -0.15
CA ILE A 245 -9.80 12.03 -0.21
C ILE A 245 -11.25 12.52 -0.16
N GLN A 246 -12.06 11.98 -1.07
CA GLN A 246 -13.46 12.33 -1.22
C GLN A 246 -14.35 11.10 -1.05
N THR A 247 -15.52 11.29 -0.43
CA THR A 247 -16.57 10.27 -0.43
C THR A 247 -17.28 10.28 -1.77
N VAL A 248 -17.43 9.11 -2.38
CA VAL A 248 -18.18 8.92 -3.62
C VAL A 248 -19.67 8.78 -3.29
N ASP A 249 -20.49 9.61 -3.94
CA ASP A 249 -21.95 9.56 -3.77
C ASP A 249 -22.59 8.34 -4.45
N ASP A 250 -23.88 8.13 -4.17
CA ASP A 250 -24.63 6.98 -4.70
C ASP A 250 -24.75 6.98 -6.22
N GLU A 251 -24.87 8.16 -6.83
CA GLU A 251 -25.01 8.31 -8.28
C GLU A 251 -23.72 7.89 -8.99
N THR A 252 -22.59 8.46 -8.56
CA THR A 252 -21.26 8.16 -9.10
C THR A 252 -20.90 6.71 -8.85
N ALA A 253 -21.16 6.18 -7.66
CA ALA A 253 -20.91 4.77 -7.37
C ALA A 253 -21.76 3.83 -8.26
N ALA A 254 -23.02 4.21 -8.56
CA ALA A 254 -23.87 3.46 -9.46
C ALA A 254 -23.39 3.53 -10.92
N ARG A 255 -22.85 4.68 -11.35
CA ARG A 255 -22.20 4.82 -12.67
C ARG A 255 -20.99 3.89 -12.78
N ILE A 256 -20.10 3.91 -11.78
CA ILE A 256 -18.90 3.04 -11.72
C ILE A 256 -19.31 1.56 -11.76
N ALA A 257 -20.31 1.15 -10.97
CA ALA A 257 -20.76 -0.24 -10.93
C ALA A 257 -21.36 -0.76 -12.25
N LYS A 258 -21.86 0.13 -13.10
CA LYS A 258 -22.46 -0.21 -14.41
C LYS A 258 -21.48 -0.05 -15.58
N ALA A 259 -20.31 0.55 -15.35
CA ALA A 259 -19.35 0.86 -16.39
C ALA A 259 -18.75 -0.41 -17.04
N PRO A 260 -18.41 -0.37 -18.34
CA PRO A 260 -17.64 -1.43 -18.98
C PRO A 260 -16.31 -1.68 -18.28
N ILE A 261 -15.96 -2.94 -18.01
CA ILE A 261 -14.70 -3.31 -17.36
C ILE A 261 -13.66 -3.62 -18.43
N LEU A 262 -12.63 -2.78 -18.55
CA LEU A 262 -11.64 -2.82 -19.64
C LEU A 262 -10.51 -3.83 -19.43
N ASN A 263 -10.39 -4.39 -18.22
CA ASN A 263 -9.34 -5.33 -17.85
C ASN A 263 -9.84 -6.75 -17.56
N ARG A 264 -11.11 -7.07 -17.81
CA ARG A 264 -11.60 -8.45 -17.82
C ARG A 264 -11.21 -9.12 -19.15
N ARG A 265 -10.53 -10.27 -19.05
CA ARG A 265 -10.38 -11.22 -20.15
C ARG A 265 -11.49 -12.26 -20.06
#